data_AF-A0AA39W713-F1
#
_entry.id   AF-A0AA39W713-F1
#
_cell.length_a   1.000
_cell.length_b   1.000
_cell.length_c   1.000
_cell.angle_alpha   90.00
_cell.angle_beta   90.00
_cell.angle_gamma   90.00
#
_symmetry.space_group_name_H-M   'P 1'
#
loop_
_entity.id
_entity.type
_entity.pdbx_description
1 polymer ?
#
loop_
_entity_poly.entity_id
_entity_poly.type
_entity_poly.pdbx_seq_one_letter_code
_entity_poly.pdbx_strand_id
1 'polypeptide(L)'
;MIPAADDATAVPNPDYLQWFQRDQLVVSYLVAKMTEPMLSLIVGKSSALEMWLCLKDNFSQQSVANAANIRFQLMDMSKGTKSISAYLQHAKSLSDSLAAIYEPVSSNDLVTAVLRGLGSNYAMIVTAILNFPPLPRFEDL
;
A
#
# COMPACT_ATOMS: atom_id res chain seq x y z
N MET A 1 14.92 12.80 63.69
CA MET A 1 13.71 11.99 63.49
C MET A 1 13.09 12.47 62.18
N ILE A 2 13.30 11.75 61.09
CA ILE A 2 12.85 12.10 59.73
C ILE A 2 11.51 11.38 59.51
N PRO A 3 10.43 12.03 59.06
CA PRO A 3 9.20 11.33 58.74
C PRO A 3 9.38 10.55 57.43
N ALA A 4 8.94 9.29 57.43
CA ALA A 4 9.00 8.39 56.29
C ALA A 4 8.22 8.96 55.10
N ALA A 5 8.85 8.92 53.92
CA ALA A 5 8.23 9.29 52.67
C ALA A 5 7.10 8.31 52.32
N ASP A 6 6.01 8.91 51.86
CA ASP A 6 4.75 8.33 51.42
C ASP A 6 4.96 7.13 50.48
N ASP A 7 4.51 5.96 50.90
CA ASP A 7 4.51 4.73 50.10
C ASP A 7 3.37 4.86 49.09
N ALA A 8 3.69 5.40 47.91
CA ALA A 8 2.74 5.55 46.81
C ALA A 8 2.30 4.17 46.34
N THR A 9 1.25 3.62 46.96
CA THR A 9 0.65 2.35 46.58
C THR A 9 0.19 2.43 45.13
N ALA A 10 0.90 1.71 44.25
CA ALA A 10 0.51 1.56 42.86
C ALA A 10 -0.84 0.84 42.79
N VAL A 11 -1.92 1.59 42.56
CA VAL A 11 -3.26 1.02 42.37
C VAL A 11 -3.29 0.32 41.01
N PRO A 12 -3.61 -0.99 40.93
CA PRO A 12 -3.74 -1.71 39.67
C PRO A 12 -4.83 -1.08 38.79
N ASN A 13 -4.54 -0.88 37.50
CA ASN A 13 -5.52 -0.35 36.55
C ASN A 13 -6.68 -1.35 36.37
N PRO A 14 -7.92 -1.00 36.77
CA PRO A 14 -9.07 -1.90 36.65
C PRO A 14 -9.41 -2.25 35.19
N ASP A 15 -9.05 -1.40 34.23
CA ASP A 15 -9.34 -1.59 32.81
C ASP A 15 -8.33 -2.48 32.09
N TYR A 16 -7.22 -2.86 32.75
CA TYR A 16 -6.13 -3.61 32.14
C TYR A 16 -6.59 -4.94 31.54
N LEU A 17 -7.42 -5.70 32.27
CA LEU A 17 -7.92 -6.99 31.79
C LEU A 17 -8.77 -6.85 30.52
N GLN A 18 -9.62 -5.83 30.46
CA GLN A 18 -10.46 -5.58 29.30
C GLN A 18 -9.62 -5.15 28.09
N TRP A 19 -8.63 -4.28 28.31
CA TRP A 19 -7.67 -3.90 27.28
C TRP A 19 -6.89 -5.11 26.77
N PHE A 20 -6.37 -5.94 27.68
CA PHE A 20 -5.57 -7.12 27.33
C PHE A 20 -6.38 -8.13 26.50
N GLN A 21 -7.64 -8.39 26.86
CA GLN A 21 -8.52 -9.23 26.06
C GLN A 21 -8.72 -8.69 24.64
N ARG A 22 -8.91 -7.37 24.48
CA ARG A 22 -9.03 -6.75 23.15
C ARG A 22 -7.73 -6.84 22.36
N ASP A 23 -6.59 -6.56 23.00
CA ASP A 23 -5.28 -6.68 22.39
C ASP A 23 -5.03 -8.10 21.86
N GLN A 24 -5.34 -9.13 22.65
CA GLN A 24 -5.18 -10.53 22.24
C GLN A 24 -6.13 -10.94 21.09
N LEU A 25 -7.32 -10.36 21.00
CA LEU A 25 -8.21 -10.55 19.84
C LEU A 25 -7.60 -9.96 18.56
N VAL A 26 -6.95 -8.80 18.66
CA VAL A 26 -6.25 -8.20 17.52
C VAL A 26 -5.03 -9.04 17.13
N VAL A 27 -4.26 -9.53 18.11
CA VAL A 27 -3.13 -10.45 17.88
C VAL A 27 -3.59 -11.70 17.12
N SER A 28 -4.66 -12.37 17.58
CA SER A 28 -5.14 -13.59 16.93
C SER A 28 -5.63 -13.33 15.50
N TYR A 29 -6.31 -12.21 15.27
CA TYR A 29 -6.73 -11.79 13.94
C TYR A 29 -5.54 -11.50 13.02
N LEU A 30 -4.54 -10.77 13.50
CA LEU A 30 -3.32 -10.46 12.75
C LEU A 30 -2.58 -11.74 12.34
N VAL A 31 -2.35 -12.65 13.30
CA VAL A 31 -1.70 -13.94 13.06
C VAL A 31 -2.47 -14.77 12.03
N ALA A 32 -3.81 -14.80 12.11
CA ALA A 32 -4.64 -15.56 11.17
C ALA A 32 -4.63 -15.02 9.73
N LYS A 33 -4.27 -13.75 9.53
CA LYS A 33 -4.24 -13.08 8.21
C LYS A 33 -2.84 -13.03 7.58
N MET A 34 -1.82 -13.44 8.30
CA MET A 34 -0.43 -13.33 7.87
C MET A 34 0.07 -14.59 7.17
N THR A 35 0.99 -14.40 6.23
CA THR A 35 1.73 -15.49 5.58
C THR A 35 2.87 -15.97 6.49
N GLU A 36 3.36 -17.20 6.29
CA GLU A 36 4.46 -17.76 7.12
C GLU A 36 5.70 -16.84 7.25
N PRO A 37 6.16 -16.14 6.20
CA PRO A 37 7.29 -15.21 6.33
C PRO A 37 6.98 -13.97 7.19
N MET A 38 5.72 -13.55 7.29
CA MET A 38 5.32 -12.45 8.16
C MET A 38 5.24 -12.90 9.63
N LEU A 39 4.81 -14.15 9.85
CA LEU A 39 4.76 -14.75 11.17
C LEU A 39 6.15 -14.89 11.81
N SER A 40 7.19 -15.16 11.02
CA SER A 40 8.57 -15.23 11.51
C SER A 40 9.11 -13.88 12.02
N LEU A 41 8.63 -12.76 11.47
CA LEU A 41 9.02 -11.40 11.88
C LEU A 41 8.44 -11.00 13.25
N ILE A 42 7.30 -11.57 13.63
CA ILE A 42 6.59 -11.21 14.88
C ILE A 42 6.83 -12.21 16.02
N VAL A 43 7.76 -13.16 15.84
CA VAL A 43 8.15 -14.11 16.88
C VAL A 43 8.65 -13.36 18.12
N GLY A 44 8.07 -13.67 19.28
CA GLY A 44 8.43 -13.04 20.55
C GLY A 44 7.76 -11.69 20.82
N LYS A 45 6.81 -11.24 19.99
CA LYS A 45 5.95 -10.07 20.27
C LYS A 45 4.67 -10.52 20.95
N SER A 46 4.29 -9.86 22.05
CA SER A 46 3.18 -10.30 22.91
C SER A 46 1.96 -9.39 22.85
N SER A 47 2.12 -8.18 22.32
CA SER A 47 1.02 -7.22 22.10
C SER A 47 0.83 -6.91 20.62
N ALA A 48 -0.41 -6.61 20.23
CA ALA A 48 -0.75 -6.14 18.90
C ALA A 48 0.06 -4.90 18.49
N LEU A 49 0.36 -4.00 19.44
CA LEU A 49 1.18 -2.82 19.18
C LEU A 49 2.60 -3.19 18.76
N GLU A 50 3.23 -4.13 19.47
CA GLU A 50 4.60 -4.56 19.17
C GLU A 50 4.69 -5.27 17.82
N MET A 51 3.70 -6.13 17.53
CA MET A 51 3.56 -6.77 16.22
C MET A 51 3.43 -5.72 15.11
N TRP A 52 2.53 -4.75 15.30
CA TRP A 52 2.30 -3.69 14.32
C TRP A 52 3.55 -2.84 14.07
N LEU A 53 4.26 -2.44 15.13
CA LEU A 53 5.50 -1.67 15.00
C LEU A 53 6.59 -2.46 14.28
N CYS A 54 6.77 -3.75 14.62
CA CYS A 54 7.72 -4.61 13.93
C CYS A 54 7.41 -4.70 12.42
N LEU A 55 6.14 -4.93 12.07
CA LEU A 55 5.71 -4.99 10.68
C LEU A 55 5.94 -3.65 9.97
N LYS A 56 5.51 -2.56 10.57
CA LYS A 56 5.71 -1.21 10.02
C LYS A 56 7.19 -0.96 9.71
N ASP A 57 8.08 -1.28 10.64
CA ASP A 57 9.51 -1.01 10.46
C ASP A 57 10.11 -1.88 9.34
N ASN A 58 9.76 -3.18 9.30
CA ASN A 58 10.24 -4.11 8.27
C ASN A 58 9.69 -3.79 6.87
N PHE A 59 8.42 -3.36 6.77
CA PHE A 59 7.76 -3.14 5.48
C PHE A 59 7.79 -1.68 5.02
N SER A 60 8.22 -0.71 5.84
CA SER A 60 8.26 0.71 5.45
C SER A 60 9.16 0.98 4.24
N GLN A 61 10.42 0.55 4.30
CA GLN A 61 11.37 0.74 3.20
C GLN A 61 11.00 -0.10 1.98
N GLN A 62 10.55 -1.34 2.21
CA GLN A 62 10.06 -2.21 1.15
C GLN A 62 8.85 -1.59 0.45
N SER A 63 7.97 -0.89 1.17
CA SER A 63 6.80 -0.21 0.60
C SER A 63 7.22 0.97 -0.29
N VAL A 64 8.21 1.77 0.12
CA VAL A 64 8.72 2.89 -0.71
C VAL A 64 9.42 2.37 -1.97
N ALA A 65 10.30 1.37 -1.82
CA ALA A 65 10.95 0.73 -2.95
C ALA A 65 9.94 0.07 -3.90
N ASN A 66 8.90 -0.56 -3.34
CA ASN A 66 7.81 -1.15 -4.10
C ASN A 66 7.01 -0.08 -4.86
N ALA A 67 6.68 1.06 -4.23
CA ALA A 67 6.02 2.18 -4.88
C ALA A 67 6.81 2.68 -6.09
N ALA A 68 8.11 2.90 -5.92
CA ALA A 68 9.01 3.30 -6.99
C ALA A 68 9.06 2.25 -8.12
N ASN A 69 9.15 0.97 -7.76
CA ASN A 69 9.15 -0.13 -8.73
C ASN A 69 7.85 -0.21 -9.54
N ILE A 70 6.68 -0.03 -8.89
CA ILE A 70 5.38 0.00 -9.58
C ILE A 70 5.30 1.22 -10.51
N ARG A 71 5.81 2.39 -10.10
CA ARG A 71 5.92 3.56 -10.98
C ARG A 71 6.80 3.30 -12.20
N PHE A 72 7.96 2.69 -12.03
CA PHE A 72 8.81 2.33 -13.16
C PHE A 72 8.11 1.36 -14.10
N GLN A 73 7.43 0.34 -13.57
CA GLN A 73 6.63 -0.58 -14.39
C GLN A 73 5.52 0.14 -15.16
N LEU A 74 4.89 1.16 -14.58
CA LEU A 74 3.89 1.97 -15.27
C LEU A 74 4.51 2.81 -16.40
N MET A 75 5.68 3.39 -16.17
CA MET A 75 6.39 4.24 -17.16
C MET A 75 7.01 3.44 -18.31
N ASP A 76 7.50 2.23 -18.03
CA ASP A 76 8.12 1.33 -19.00
C ASP A 76 7.11 0.39 -19.67
N MET A 77 5.82 0.53 -19.32
CA MET A 77 4.77 -0.31 -19.85
C MET A 77 4.66 -0.13 -21.38
N SER A 78 4.58 -1.26 -22.09
CA SER A 78 4.35 -1.30 -23.53
C SER A 78 3.26 -2.32 -23.85
N LYS A 79 2.40 -1.99 -24.84
CA LYS A 79 1.39 -2.91 -25.36
C LYS A 79 2.06 -4.15 -25.93
N GLY A 80 3.13 -3.96 -26.72
CA GLY A 80 3.79 -5.04 -27.45
C GLY A 80 2.78 -5.90 -28.23
N THR A 81 2.83 -7.22 -27.99
CA THR A 81 1.94 -8.21 -28.60
C THR A 81 0.60 -8.40 -27.87
N LYS A 82 0.38 -7.73 -26.72
CA LYS A 82 -0.86 -7.84 -25.95
C LYS A 82 -2.04 -7.19 -26.69
N SER A 83 -3.26 -7.64 -26.39
CA SER A 83 -4.47 -6.91 -26.79
C SER A 83 -4.55 -5.55 -26.07
N ILE A 84 -5.30 -4.61 -26.64
CA ILE A 84 -5.54 -3.30 -26.00
C ILE A 84 -6.21 -3.48 -24.64
N SER A 85 -7.21 -4.35 -24.53
CA SER A 85 -7.92 -4.62 -23.27
C SER A 85 -7.00 -5.14 -22.17
N ALA A 86 -6.13 -6.12 -22.48
CA ALA A 86 -5.19 -6.66 -21.52
C ALA A 86 -4.14 -5.62 -21.09
N TYR A 87 -3.73 -4.76 -22.02
CA TYR A 87 -2.81 -3.66 -21.75
C TYR A 87 -3.43 -2.59 -20.83
N LEU A 88 -4.67 -2.17 -21.10
CA LEU A 88 -5.39 -1.22 -20.24
C LEU A 88 -5.65 -1.83 -18.86
N GLN A 89 -6.08 -3.09 -18.78
CA GLN A 89 -6.28 -3.76 -17.51
C GLN A 89 -4.98 -3.83 -16.68
N HIS A 90 -3.84 -4.06 -17.33
CA HIS A 90 -2.54 -4.02 -16.67
C HIS A 90 -2.22 -2.63 -16.12
N ALA A 91 -2.44 -1.56 -16.89
CA ALA A 91 -2.27 -0.18 -16.43
C ALA A 91 -3.15 0.13 -15.22
N LYS A 92 -4.42 -0.30 -15.25
CA LYS A 92 -5.37 -0.15 -14.15
C LYS A 92 -4.86 -0.85 -12.89
N SER A 93 -4.38 -2.09 -13.02
CA SER A 93 -3.88 -2.86 -11.88
C SER A 93 -2.68 -2.21 -11.20
N LEU A 94 -1.78 -1.59 -11.98
CA LEU A 94 -0.64 -0.83 -11.45
C LEU A 94 -1.11 0.45 -10.73
N SER A 95 -2.06 1.17 -11.33
CA SER A 95 -2.68 2.36 -10.72
C SER A 95 -3.39 2.03 -9.41
N ASP A 96 -4.17 0.95 -9.37
CA ASP A 96 -4.88 0.50 -8.17
C ASP A 96 -3.89 0.06 -7.08
N SER A 97 -2.77 -0.56 -7.45
CA SER A 97 -1.70 -0.94 -6.52
C SER A 97 -1.02 0.29 -5.89
N LEU A 98 -0.80 1.34 -6.68
CA LEU A 98 -0.28 2.62 -6.19
C LEU A 98 -1.30 3.34 -5.28
N ALA A 99 -2.59 3.31 -5.63
CA ALA A 99 -3.64 3.84 -4.77
C ALA A 99 -3.74 3.10 -3.43
N ALA A 100 -3.53 1.79 -3.41
CA ALA A 100 -3.57 0.96 -2.19
C ALA A 100 -2.47 1.31 -1.18
N ILE A 101 -1.36 1.93 -1.63
CA ILE A 101 -0.26 2.40 -0.78
C ILE A 101 -0.29 3.92 -0.57
N TYR A 102 -1.44 4.55 -0.76
CA TYR A 102 -1.67 6.00 -0.61
C TYR A 102 -0.88 6.89 -1.58
N GLU A 103 -0.47 6.35 -2.72
CA GLU A 103 0.22 7.10 -3.77
C GLU A 103 -0.57 7.08 -5.10
N PRO A 104 -1.82 7.56 -5.15
CA PRO A 104 -2.66 7.46 -6.34
C PRO A 104 -2.07 8.21 -7.54
N VAL A 105 -2.26 7.63 -8.73
CA VAL A 105 -1.87 8.26 -10.00
C VAL A 105 -3.02 9.14 -10.49
N SER A 106 -2.71 10.36 -10.95
CA SER A 106 -3.68 11.24 -11.60
C SER A 106 -4.25 10.57 -12.86
N SER A 107 -5.53 10.77 -13.15
CA SER A 107 -6.14 10.26 -14.38
C SER A 107 -5.38 10.73 -15.64
N ASN A 108 -4.90 11.97 -15.65
CA ASN A 108 -4.13 12.51 -16.79
C ASN A 108 -2.77 11.82 -16.94
N ASP A 109 -2.10 11.53 -15.82
CA ASP A 109 -0.80 10.86 -15.83
C ASP A 109 -0.95 9.40 -16.26
N LEU A 110 -2.01 8.73 -15.82
CA LEU A 110 -2.34 7.37 -16.22
C LEU A 110 -2.65 7.28 -17.72
N VAL A 111 -3.48 8.18 -18.25
CA VAL A 111 -3.76 8.27 -19.69
C VAL A 111 -2.47 8.54 -20.47
N THR A 112 -1.64 9.48 -20.01
CA THR A 112 -0.37 9.80 -20.68
C THR A 112 0.59 8.60 -20.70
N ALA A 113 0.71 7.87 -19.59
CA ALA A 113 1.53 6.66 -19.50
C ALA A 113 1.03 5.57 -20.47
N VAL A 114 -0.29 5.37 -20.53
CA VAL A 114 -0.93 4.40 -21.43
C VAL A 114 -0.70 4.75 -22.90
N LEU A 115 -0.91 6.02 -23.28
CA LEU A 115 -0.72 6.49 -24.65
C LEU A 115 0.73 6.34 -25.11
N ARG A 116 1.70 6.60 -24.21
CA ARG A 116 3.14 6.42 -24.49
C ARG A 116 3.49 4.97 -24.85
N GLY A 117 2.85 3.99 -24.22
CA GLY A 117 3.16 2.56 -24.43
C GLY A 117 2.36 1.85 -25.54
N LEU A 118 1.43 2.54 -26.24
CA LEU A 118 0.64 1.93 -27.33
C LEU A 118 1.49 1.57 -28.57
N GLY A 119 2.59 2.27 -28.80
CA GLY A 119 3.49 2.06 -29.94
C GLY A 119 3.07 2.77 -31.23
N SER A 120 3.88 2.67 -32.27
CA SER A 120 3.76 3.45 -33.52
C SER A 120 2.48 3.18 -34.31
N ASN A 121 1.91 1.98 -34.21
CA ASN A 121 0.65 1.62 -34.89
C ASN A 121 -0.54 2.49 -34.44
N TYR A 122 -0.44 3.14 -33.28
CA TYR A 122 -1.48 4.00 -32.72
C TYR A 122 -1.09 5.48 -32.71
N ALA A 123 0.01 5.86 -33.37
CA ALA A 123 0.56 7.22 -33.30
C ALA A 123 -0.44 8.32 -33.72
N MET A 124 -1.28 8.06 -34.73
CA MET A 124 -2.33 9.00 -35.14
C MET A 124 -3.38 9.20 -34.04
N ILE A 125 -3.82 8.13 -33.39
CA ILE A 125 -4.81 8.17 -32.31
C ILE A 125 -4.22 8.88 -31.08
N VAL A 126 -2.98 8.54 -30.72
CA VAL A 126 -2.24 9.22 -29.64
C VAL A 126 -2.15 10.72 -29.90
N THR A 127 -1.79 11.12 -31.12
CA THR A 127 -1.68 12.54 -31.51
C THR A 127 -3.04 13.24 -31.46
N ALA A 128 -4.11 12.59 -31.91
CA ALA A 128 -5.46 13.14 -31.84
C ALA A 128 -5.88 13.39 -30.39
N ILE A 129 -5.74 12.40 -29.50
CA ILE A 129 -6.15 12.50 -28.10
C ILE A 129 -5.37 13.62 -27.38
N LEU A 130 -4.06 13.74 -27.61
CA LEU A 130 -3.24 14.78 -26.98
C LEU A 130 -3.56 16.20 -27.48
N ASN A 131 -4.11 16.34 -28.68
CA ASN A 131 -4.45 17.64 -29.27
C ASN A 131 -5.86 18.15 -28.92
N PHE A 132 -6.70 17.33 -28.27
CA PHE A 132 -8.06 17.72 -27.86
C PHE A 132 -8.23 17.71 -26.33
N PRO A 133 -7.78 18.76 -25.62
CA PRO A 133 -8.04 18.90 -24.18
C PRO A 133 -9.53 19.19 -23.90
N PRO A 134 -10.09 18.72 -22.76
CA PRO A 134 -9.42 17.96 -21.70
C PRO A 134 -9.17 16.50 -22.08
N LEU A 135 -8.07 15.92 -21.56
CA LEU A 135 -7.76 14.51 -21.77
C LEU A 135 -8.93 13.62 -21.31
N PRO A 136 -9.25 12.54 -22.05
CA PRO A 136 -10.26 11.59 -21.63
C PRO A 136 -9.88 10.97 -20.29
N ARG A 137 -10.87 10.53 -19.53
CA ARG A 137 -10.58 9.75 -18.32
C ARG A 137 -10.08 8.39 -18.75
N PHE A 138 -9.36 7.72 -17.84
CA PHE A 138 -8.91 6.35 -18.09
C PHE A 138 -10.07 5.38 -18.36
N GLU A 139 -11.27 5.68 -17.86
CA GLU A 139 -12.49 4.90 -18.08
C GLU A 139 -13.07 5.04 -19.50
N ASP A 140 -12.67 6.09 -20.23
CA ASP A 140 -13.14 6.40 -21.58
C ASP A 140 -12.21 5.85 -22.69
N LEU A 141 -11.10 5.20 -22.30
CA LEU A 141 -10.10 4.56 -23.18
C LEU A 141 -10.46 3.10 -23.50
#